data_AF-A0A2E2WHJ2-F1
#
_entry.id   AF-A0A2E2WHJ2-F1
#
_cell.length_a   1.000
_cell.length_b   1.000
_cell.length_c   1.000
_cell.angle_alpha   90.00
_cell.angle_beta   90.00
_cell.angle_gamma   90.00
#
_symmetry.space_group_name_H-M   'P 1'
#
loop_
_entity.id
_entity.type
_entity.pdbx_description
1 polymer ?
#
loop_
_entity_poly.entity_id
_entity_poly.type
_entity_poly.pdbx_seq_one_letter_code
_entity_poly.pdbx_strand_id
1 'polypeptide(L)'
;MNPSGTKQTACRALGFWCLTGFVVLGMAGCAPEQPGWLQRTTHGDCTSVLGCTVTVRVKDTLFRFSASNVGSQLEESRNNGEQWSARTTIPGSRTYRPVQASVINQRILVQSCDVNGHLKVQRFNPKTRRWKQIRYVTGGCSSRV
;
A
#
# COMPACT_ATOMS: atom_id res chain seq x y z
N MET A 1 25.78 16.11 19.17
CA MET A 1 25.24 17.48 19.16
C MET A 1 24.52 17.70 17.84
N ASN A 2 23.31 18.26 17.90
CA ASN A 2 22.47 18.68 16.77
C ASN A 2 23.18 19.71 15.87
N PRO A 3 22.70 19.85 14.62
CA PRO A 3 21.74 20.93 14.32
C PRO A 3 20.47 20.38 13.62
N SER A 4 19.26 20.59 14.18
CA SER A 4 18.31 21.65 13.78
C SER A 4 18.39 22.01 12.29
N GLY A 5 17.40 21.78 11.43
CA GLY A 5 15.97 21.84 11.63
C GLY A 5 15.41 22.83 10.61
N THR A 6 15.10 22.38 9.40
CA THR A 6 14.36 23.15 8.39
C THR A 6 13.58 22.19 7.51
N LYS A 7 12.33 21.90 7.90
CA LYS A 7 11.33 21.37 6.99
C LYS A 7 10.86 22.53 6.13
N GLN A 8 11.27 22.56 4.87
CA GLN A 8 10.71 23.48 3.90
C GLN A 8 9.27 23.06 3.58
N THR A 9 8.33 23.77 4.20
CA THR A 9 6.91 23.73 3.86
C THR A 9 6.73 24.39 2.50
N ALA A 10 6.69 23.60 1.43
CA ALA A 10 6.39 24.10 0.10
C ALA A 10 4.87 24.32 -0.06
N CYS A 11 4.35 25.40 0.54
CA CYS A 11 3.09 25.98 0.11
C CYS A 11 3.36 26.76 -1.19
N ARG A 12 3.01 26.18 -2.34
CA ARG A 12 2.92 26.94 -3.59
C ARG A 12 1.69 27.85 -3.50
N ALA A 13 1.90 29.10 -3.12
CA ALA A 13 0.95 30.18 -3.35
C ALA A 13 1.11 30.67 -4.80
N LEU A 14 0.07 30.54 -5.61
CA LEU A 14 -0.04 31.21 -6.90
C LEU A 14 -1.30 32.08 -6.88
N GLY A 15 -1.09 33.39 -7.00
CA GLY A 15 -2.02 34.32 -7.65
C GLY A 15 -3.11 34.95 -6.79
N PHE A 16 -2.82 36.16 -6.28
CA PHE A 16 -3.80 37.20 -5.98
C PHE A 16 -4.72 37.47 -7.17
N TRP A 17 -6.05 37.56 -7.00
CA TRP A 17 -6.91 38.60 -7.58
C TRP A 17 -8.16 38.77 -6.70
N CYS A 18 -8.62 40.01 -6.64
CA CYS A 18 -9.50 40.62 -5.64
C CYS A 18 -11.00 40.26 -5.71
N LEU A 19 -11.67 40.54 -4.58
CA LEU A 19 -13.07 40.99 -4.38
C LEU A 19 -14.19 39.97 -4.08
N THR A 20 -14.82 40.26 -2.92
CA THR A 20 -16.23 40.09 -2.53
C THR A 20 -16.81 38.69 -2.31
N GLY A 21 -17.24 38.45 -1.05
CA GLY A 21 -18.48 37.74 -0.76
C GLY A 21 -18.34 36.30 -0.24
N PHE A 22 -18.86 36.07 0.98
CA PHE A 22 -19.20 34.77 1.57
C PHE A 22 -18.07 33.74 1.76
N VAL A 23 -17.46 33.76 2.95
CA VAL A 23 -16.67 32.62 3.44
C VAL A 23 -17.61 31.59 4.05
N VAL A 24 -18.06 30.65 3.24
CA VAL A 24 -18.52 29.34 3.73
C VAL A 24 -17.29 28.65 4.31
N LEU A 25 -17.29 28.38 5.63
CA LEU A 25 -16.29 27.53 6.27
C LEU A 25 -16.42 26.09 5.73
N GLY A 26 -15.81 25.82 4.59
CA GLY A 26 -15.45 24.47 4.20
C GLY A 26 -14.29 24.03 5.07
N MET A 27 -14.57 23.19 6.07
CA MET A 27 -13.54 22.43 6.79
C MET A 27 -12.81 21.56 5.76
N ALA A 28 -11.74 22.09 5.16
CA ALA A 28 -10.77 21.31 4.44
C ALA A 28 -10.05 20.44 5.48
N GLY A 29 -10.64 19.28 5.78
CA GLY A 29 -10.01 18.27 6.61
C GLY A 29 -8.71 17.85 5.93
N CYS A 30 -7.59 18.37 6.44
CA CYS A 30 -6.26 17.86 6.14
C CYS A 30 -6.24 16.40 6.57
N ALA A 31 -6.35 15.49 5.60
CA ALA A 31 -6.03 14.10 5.83
C ALA A 31 -4.56 14.04 6.28
N PRO A 32 -4.23 13.33 7.37
CA PRO A 32 -2.86 13.28 7.86
C PRO A 32 -1.95 12.78 6.75
N GLU A 33 -0.83 13.49 6.53
CA GLU A 33 0.20 13.09 5.59
C GLU A 33 0.58 11.62 5.83
N GLN A 34 0.45 10.81 4.78
CA GLN A 34 0.79 9.41 4.87
C GLN A 34 2.30 9.27 5.13
N PRO A 35 2.73 8.44 6.09
CA PRO A 35 4.14 8.32 6.45
C PRO A 35 4.95 7.85 5.23
N GLY A 36 6.17 8.37 5.04
CA GLY A 36 6.97 8.19 3.80
C GLY A 36 7.29 6.75 3.36
N TRP A 37 6.98 5.72 4.16
CA TRP A 37 7.00 4.32 3.72
C TRP A 37 5.77 3.93 2.86
N LEU A 38 4.72 4.74 2.91
CA LEU A 38 3.60 4.75 1.98
C LEU A 38 4.05 5.54 0.74
N GLN A 39 5.13 5.07 0.10
CA GLN A 39 5.53 5.65 -1.17
C GLN A 39 4.42 5.38 -2.18
N ARG A 40 3.81 6.47 -2.65
CA ARG A 40 3.05 6.54 -3.89
C ARG A 40 4.02 6.30 -5.05
N THR A 41 4.49 5.08 -5.21
CA THR A 41 5.15 4.66 -6.45
C THR A 41 4.03 4.34 -7.43
N THR A 42 3.98 5.10 -8.52
CA THR A 42 3.20 4.85 -9.75
C THR A 42 3.71 3.61 -10.48
N HIS A 43 3.80 2.49 -9.76
CA HIS A 43 4.14 1.16 -10.24
C HIS A 43 3.39 0.15 -9.37
N GLY A 44 2.18 -0.17 -9.82
CA GLY A 44 1.21 -0.99 -9.10
C GLY A 44 -0.20 -0.41 -9.15
N ASP A 45 -0.58 0.32 -10.22
CA ASP A 45 -1.99 0.60 -10.48
C ASP A 45 -2.67 -0.71 -10.85
N CYS A 46 -3.11 -1.40 -9.81
CA CYS A 46 -3.94 -2.58 -9.86
C CYS A 46 -5.38 -2.19 -10.21
N THR A 47 -5.54 -1.45 -11.31
CA THR A 47 -6.83 -1.00 -11.84
C THR A 47 -7.48 -2.08 -12.72
N SER A 48 -6.76 -3.17 -13.03
CA SER A 48 -7.30 -4.23 -13.90
C SER A 48 -8.08 -5.29 -13.13
N VAL A 49 -9.27 -5.59 -13.66
CA VAL A 49 -10.20 -6.64 -13.21
C VAL A 49 -9.56 -8.05 -13.27
N LEU A 50 -8.42 -8.19 -13.95
CA LEU A 50 -7.72 -9.46 -14.23
C LEU A 50 -6.68 -9.87 -13.19
N GLY A 51 -6.60 -9.15 -12.07
CA GLY A 51 -5.89 -9.60 -10.89
C GLY A 51 -4.46 -9.08 -10.81
N CYS A 52 -4.20 -8.35 -9.74
CA CYS A 52 -2.88 -7.82 -9.52
C CYS A 52 -1.93 -8.85 -8.93
N THR A 53 -0.73 -8.88 -9.47
CA THR A 53 0.36 -9.72 -8.97
C THR A 53 1.52 -8.82 -8.59
N VAL A 54 1.94 -8.89 -7.33
CA VAL A 54 3.12 -8.19 -6.81
C VAL A 54 4.16 -9.21 -6.37
N THR A 55 5.41 -8.98 -6.73
CA THR A 55 6.53 -9.88 -6.38
C THR A 55 7.58 -9.10 -5.60
N VAL A 56 8.10 -9.68 -4.53
CA VAL A 56 9.19 -9.11 -3.73
C VAL A 56 10.23 -10.17 -3.41
N ARG A 57 11.47 -9.74 -3.24
CA ARG A 57 12.58 -10.61 -2.85
C ARG A 57 12.94 -10.39 -1.38
N VAL A 58 12.94 -11.46 -0.59
CA VAL A 58 13.50 -11.47 0.77
C VAL A 58 14.72 -12.37 0.78
N LYS A 59 15.91 -11.78 0.97
CA LYS A 59 17.19 -12.46 0.75
C LYS A 59 17.24 -13.07 -0.66
N ASP A 60 17.29 -14.40 -0.78
CA ASP A 60 17.41 -15.13 -2.05
C ASP A 60 16.08 -15.75 -2.50
N THR A 61 14.98 -15.46 -1.81
CA THR A 61 13.66 -16.05 -2.08
C THR A 61 12.69 -14.99 -2.61
N LEU A 62 12.04 -15.27 -3.74
CA LEU A 62 10.95 -14.44 -4.26
C LEU A 62 9.62 -14.89 -3.66
N PHE A 63 8.80 -13.91 -3.33
CA PHE A 63 7.43 -14.09 -2.87
C PHE A 63 6.50 -13.37 -3.83
N ARG A 64 5.48 -14.07 -4.30
CA ARG A 64 4.47 -13.55 -5.19
C ARG A 64 3.14 -13.51 -4.47
N PHE A 65 2.50 -12.35 -4.49
CA PHE A 65 1.16 -12.14 -3.97
C PHE A 65 0.25 -11.84 -5.15
N SER A 66 -0.84 -12.58 -5.28
CA SER A 66 -1.76 -12.44 -6.40
C SER A 66 -3.21 -12.45 -5.92
N ALA A 67 -4.10 -11.87 -6.71
CA ALA A 67 -5.53 -12.01 -6.49
C ALA A 67 -6.06 -13.31 -7.11
N SER A 68 -7.05 -13.94 -6.46
CA SER A 68 -7.83 -15.05 -7.04
C SER A 68 -9.32 -14.87 -6.73
N ASN A 69 -10.16 -15.67 -7.39
CA ASN A 69 -11.62 -15.74 -7.15
C ASN A 69 -11.98 -16.10 -5.70
N VAL A 70 -11.10 -16.80 -4.97
CA VAL A 70 -11.32 -17.22 -3.58
C VAL A 70 -10.62 -16.31 -2.55
N GLY A 71 -9.93 -15.26 -2.99
CA GLY A 71 -9.17 -14.33 -2.14
C GLY A 71 -7.75 -14.10 -2.63
N SER A 72 -6.97 -13.30 -1.92
CA SER A 72 -5.55 -13.12 -2.28
C SER A 72 -4.72 -14.32 -1.87
N GLN A 73 -3.71 -14.64 -2.67
CA GLN A 73 -2.85 -15.80 -2.58
C GLN A 73 -1.39 -15.38 -2.38
N LEU A 74 -0.62 -16.25 -1.74
CA LEU A 74 0.82 -16.18 -1.57
C LEU A 74 1.46 -17.42 -2.19
N GLU A 75 2.45 -17.20 -3.05
CA GLU A 75 3.33 -18.21 -3.62
C GLU A 75 4.79 -17.86 -3.31
N GLU A 76 5.61 -18.87 -3.06
CA GLU A 76 7.04 -18.74 -2.80
C GLU A 76 7.82 -19.39 -3.93
N SER A 77 8.84 -18.71 -4.44
CA SER A 77 9.65 -19.25 -5.52
C SER A 77 10.56 -20.37 -5.04
N ARG A 78 10.71 -21.38 -5.87
CA ARG A 78 11.82 -22.34 -5.86
C ARG A 78 12.68 -22.07 -7.09
N ASN A 79 13.96 -22.41 -7.01
CA ASN A 79 14.94 -22.22 -8.11
C ASN A 79 14.87 -20.80 -8.71
N ASN A 80 14.94 -19.78 -7.84
CA ASN A 80 14.95 -18.36 -8.24
C ASN A 80 13.79 -17.90 -9.16
N GLY A 81 12.62 -18.55 -9.07
CA GLY A 81 11.41 -18.14 -9.78
C GLY A 81 10.99 -19.05 -10.94
N GLU A 82 11.78 -20.08 -11.25
CA GLU A 82 11.42 -21.11 -12.23
C GLU A 82 10.23 -21.96 -11.77
N GLN A 83 10.10 -22.15 -10.46
CA GLN A 83 9.02 -22.92 -9.85
C GLN A 83 8.38 -22.12 -8.72
N TRP A 84 7.10 -22.37 -8.47
CA TRP A 84 6.34 -21.70 -7.42
C TRP A 84 5.70 -22.75 -6.50
N SER A 85 5.65 -22.44 -5.21
CA SER A 85 4.99 -23.28 -4.22
C SER A 85 3.49 -23.36 -4.47
N ALA A 86 2.82 -24.29 -3.79
CA ALA A 86 1.37 -24.28 -3.69
C ALA A 86 0.86 -22.92 -3.16
N ARG A 87 -0.25 -22.46 -3.72
CA ARG A 87 -0.91 -21.21 -3.33
C ARG A 87 -1.44 -21.31 -1.92
N THR A 88 -1.10 -20.32 -1.09
CA THR A 88 -1.64 -20.20 0.27
C THR A 88 -2.50 -18.95 0.37
N THR A 89 -3.73 -19.10 0.86
CA THR A 89 -4.64 -17.96 1.02
C THR A 89 -4.14 -17.00 2.09
N ILE A 90 -4.09 -15.70 1.78
CA ILE A 90 -3.76 -14.65 2.73
C ILE A 90 -4.94 -14.48 3.70
N PRO A 91 -4.71 -14.46 5.04
CA PRO A 91 -5.80 -14.32 6.01
C PRO A 91 -6.60 -13.02 5.82
N GLY A 92 -7.93 -13.13 5.79
CA GLY A 92 -8.84 -11.99 5.68
C GLY A 92 -8.79 -11.27 4.32
N SER A 93 -8.38 -11.96 3.26
CA SER A 93 -8.13 -11.36 1.94
C SER A 93 -9.22 -11.59 0.90
N ARG A 94 -10.37 -12.21 1.25
CA ARG A 94 -11.44 -12.54 0.29
C ARG A 94 -11.84 -11.35 -0.58
N THR A 95 -12.03 -10.19 0.04
CA THR A 95 -12.45 -8.94 -0.62
C THR A 95 -11.29 -8.00 -0.93
N TYR A 96 -10.07 -8.34 -0.53
CA TYR A 96 -8.89 -7.49 -0.71
C TYR A 96 -8.04 -8.02 -1.86
N ARG A 97 -7.31 -7.12 -2.52
CA ARG A 97 -6.40 -7.40 -3.64
C ARG A 97 -5.05 -6.76 -3.33
N PRO A 98 -3.92 -7.48 -3.44
CA PRO A 98 -2.62 -6.90 -3.15
C PRO A 98 -2.29 -5.86 -4.21
N VAL A 99 -1.92 -4.65 -3.79
CA VAL A 99 -1.56 -3.54 -4.68
C VAL A 99 -0.09 -3.18 -4.60
N GLN A 100 0.53 -3.45 -3.46
CA GLN A 100 1.95 -3.20 -3.24
C GLN A 100 2.50 -4.17 -2.21
N ALA A 101 3.77 -4.52 -2.34
CA ALA A 101 4.50 -5.21 -1.30
C ALA A 101 5.91 -4.62 -1.15
N SER A 102 6.43 -4.58 0.07
CA SER A 102 7.77 -4.10 0.38
C SER A 102 8.41 -4.93 1.49
N VAL A 103 9.75 -4.95 1.54
CA VAL A 103 10.50 -5.75 2.50
C VAL A 103 11.14 -4.86 3.55
N ILE A 104 10.90 -5.15 4.83
CA ILE A 104 11.46 -4.44 5.97
C ILE A 104 11.90 -5.45 7.03
N ASN A 105 13.17 -5.44 7.41
CA ASN A 105 13.73 -6.35 8.42
C ASN A 105 13.36 -7.82 8.15
N GLN A 106 13.54 -8.26 6.91
CA GLN A 106 13.23 -9.61 6.40
C GLN A 106 11.75 -10.02 6.55
N ARG A 107 10.85 -9.06 6.78
CA ARG A 107 9.40 -9.23 6.79
C ARG A 107 8.82 -8.51 5.60
N ILE A 108 7.67 -8.98 5.14
CA ILE A 108 7.00 -8.40 3.98
C ILE A 108 5.81 -7.59 4.48
N LEU A 109 5.76 -6.31 4.14
CA LEU A 109 4.56 -5.51 4.23
C LEU A 109 3.78 -5.65 2.93
N VAL A 110 2.52 -6.07 3.05
CA VAL A 110 1.59 -6.21 1.92
C VAL A 110 0.50 -5.17 2.13
N GLN A 111 0.33 -4.31 1.14
CA GLN A 111 -0.77 -3.37 1.06
C GLN A 111 -1.82 -3.96 0.11
N SER A 112 -3.06 -3.98 0.55
CA SER A 112 -4.17 -4.52 -0.22
C SER A 112 -5.38 -3.60 -0.18
N CYS A 113 -6.09 -3.51 -1.29
CA CYS A 113 -7.28 -2.67 -1.45
C CYS A 113 -8.52 -3.54 -1.67
N ASP A 114 -9.66 -3.11 -1.14
CA ASP A 114 -10.95 -3.67 -1.54
C ASP A 114 -11.66 -2.80 -2.58
N VAL A 115 -12.81 -3.28 -3.05
CA VAL A 115 -13.63 -2.61 -4.08
C VAL A 115 -14.15 -1.23 -3.64
N ASN A 116 -14.21 -0.97 -2.33
CA ASN A 116 -14.65 0.31 -1.77
C ASN A 116 -13.45 1.26 -1.54
N GLY A 117 -12.25 0.89 -2.01
CA GLY A 117 -11.03 1.67 -1.85
C GLY A 117 -10.48 1.66 -0.43
N HIS A 118 -10.89 0.73 0.44
CA HIS A 118 -10.31 0.63 1.77
C HIS A 118 -8.95 -0.08 1.72
N LEU A 119 -7.97 0.49 2.41
CA LEU A 119 -6.61 -0.01 2.49
C LEU A 119 -6.44 -0.90 3.72
N LYS A 120 -5.90 -2.09 3.52
CA LYS A 120 -5.43 -2.99 4.56
C LYS A 120 -3.92 -3.19 4.42
N VAL A 121 -3.19 -3.04 5.51
CA VAL A 121 -1.74 -3.32 5.55
C VAL A 121 -1.48 -4.47 6.50
N GLN A 122 -0.88 -5.53 5.97
CA GLN A 122 -0.50 -6.72 6.73
C GLN A 122 1.00 -6.95 6.65
N ARG A 123 1.57 -7.45 7.75
CA ARG A 123 2.96 -7.87 7.83
C ARG A 123 3.03 -9.39 7.85
N PHE A 124 3.75 -9.96 6.90
CA PHE A 124 4.07 -11.37 6.82
C PHE A 124 5.50 -11.62 7.31
N ASN A 125 5.67 -12.64 8.14
CA ASN A 125 6.98 -13.15 8.53
C ASN A 125 7.26 -14.46 7.79
N PRO A 126 8.14 -14.46 6.77
CA PRO A 126 8.47 -15.66 6.01
C PRO A 126 8.98 -16.82 6.88
N LYS A 127 9.78 -16.53 7.92
CA LYS A 127 10.39 -17.54 8.80
C LYS A 127 9.36 -18.28 9.63
N THR A 128 8.35 -17.58 10.17
CA THR A 128 7.34 -18.19 11.05
C THR A 128 6.01 -18.43 10.35
N ARG A 129 5.89 -18.07 9.07
CA ARG A 129 4.64 -18.06 8.27
C ARG A 129 3.47 -17.32 8.94
N ARG A 130 3.76 -16.38 9.86
CA ARG A 130 2.73 -15.65 10.63
C ARG A 130 2.37 -14.34 9.94
N TRP A 131 1.08 -14.03 10.00
CA TRP A 131 0.51 -12.77 9.52
C TRP A 131 0.10 -11.90 10.71
N LYS A 132 0.27 -10.58 10.57
CA LYS A 132 -0.27 -9.58 11.50
C LYS A 132 -0.83 -8.42 10.71
N GLN A 133 -2.10 -8.07 10.91
CA GLN A 133 -2.62 -6.80 10.42
C GLN A 133 -2.01 -5.68 11.26
N ILE A 134 -1.45 -4.68 10.59
CA ILE A 134 -0.80 -3.55 11.26
C ILE A 134 -1.53 -2.24 11.04
N ARG A 135 -2.33 -2.13 9.97
CA ARG A 135 -3.10 -0.92 9.68
C ARG A 135 -4.33 -1.23 8.84
N TYR A 136 -5.36 -0.41 9.04
CA TYR A 136 -6.55 -0.31 8.20
C TYR A 136 -6.87 1.16 7.99
N VAL A 137 -7.24 1.55 6.77
CA VAL A 137 -7.59 2.93 6.41
C VAL A 137 -8.76 2.93 5.43
N THR A 138 -9.90 3.48 5.85
CA THR A 138 -11.06 3.71 4.97
C THR A 138 -10.69 4.72 3.89
N GLY A 139 -10.99 4.40 2.62
CA GLY A 139 -10.65 5.24 1.47
C GLY A 139 -9.14 5.42 1.22
N GLY A 140 -8.29 4.59 1.84
CA GLY A 140 -6.84 4.70 1.72
C GLY A 140 -6.29 4.34 0.34
N CYS A 141 -7.10 3.70 -0.51
CA CYS A 141 -6.79 3.39 -1.91
C CYS A 141 -7.57 4.26 -2.90
N SER A 142 -8.50 5.09 -2.41
CA SER A 142 -9.22 6.05 -3.23
C SER A 142 -8.28 7.22 -3.52
N SER A 143 -7.68 7.26 -4.71
CA SER A 143 -7.15 8.53 -5.21
C SER A 143 -8.33 9.50 -5.28
N ARG A 144 -8.33 10.56 -4.46
CA ARG A 144 -9.17 11.72 -4.74
C ARG A 144 -8.82 12.18 -6.16
N VAL A 145 -9.74 12.00 -7.10
CA VAL A 145 -9.79 12.75 -8.36
C VAL A 145 -10.57 14.01 -8.08
#